data_AF-A0A3B5RCQ1-F1
#
_entry.id   AF-A0A3B5RCQ1-F1
#
_cell.length_a   1.000
_cell.length_b   1.000
_cell.length_c   1.000
_cell.angle_alpha   90.00
_cell.angle_beta   90.00
_cell.angle_gamma   90.00
#
_symmetry.space_group_name_H-M   'P 1'
#
loop_
_entity.id
_entity.type
_entity.pdbx_description
1 polymer ?
#
loop_
_entity_poly.entity_id
_entity_poly.type
_entity_poly.pdbx_seq_one_letter_code
_entity_poly.pdbx_strand_id
1 'polypeptide(L)'
;MRRLCDDRIWLTFAPVANQSGQYLKVSLEDINWLSLVFMVVAIPLSFGTTWMLDTLGLRITLILGSWLNMLGALLRFLGTLPPARFKLEFPAVMLGQTLGALAQPLIIFTPTKLAALWFPDSQRATANMIASMSNPLGILLANIVSPVIAETSAQIPKLLLAYAVPACITCLLATLGIRSGKPPTPPSAGAETSGSEPFIQGLKLLLKNKPYLILLLCFGSGIAVFTCFSTLLDQILCLKGYSNDFAGLCGALFIVFGIVGAGAVGVYVDKTKKFTEVTKIGLSLSTLSCIAFSVVSLMPHQKVAVAAVCSLFGFFGFSIYPVAMELSVESSYPVGEATSAGLIFVSGQVQSVVYIVLLQTLTKPITESPLSTCGDAVLSWKVPMMVMAGLSSVFTCCFLVFFQTRYRRLEAEEQAAYGTRENNDTTTSYQIVEN
;
A
#
# COMPACT_ATOMS: atom_id res chain seq x y z
N MET A 1 12.87 -3.80 3.65
CA MET A 1 13.36 -3.28 4.96
C MET A 1 12.93 -1.86 5.28
N ARG A 2 13.02 -0.89 4.35
CA ARG A 2 12.60 0.52 4.57
C ARG A 2 11.10 0.72 4.88
N ARG A 3 10.21 0.19 4.04
CA ARG A 3 8.74 0.21 4.29
C ARG A 3 8.36 -0.49 5.58
N LEU A 4 9.00 -1.62 5.87
CA LEU A 4 8.78 -2.36 7.11
C LEU A 4 8.98 -1.47 8.36
N CYS A 5 9.86 -0.46 8.33
CA CYS A 5 10.09 0.42 9.49
C CYS A 5 9.11 1.60 9.58
N ASP A 6 8.60 2.09 8.45
CA ASP A 6 7.72 3.27 8.39
C ASP A 6 6.28 2.93 8.78
N ASP A 7 5.76 1.80 8.28
CA ASP A 7 4.40 1.37 8.60
C ASP A 7 4.26 0.85 10.03
N ARG A 8 5.37 0.39 10.62
CA ARG A 8 5.48 0.07 12.05
C ARG A 8 5.25 1.29 12.94
N ILE A 9 5.59 2.48 12.46
CA ILE A 9 5.48 3.74 13.20
C ILE A 9 4.02 4.23 13.21
N TRP A 10 3.28 4.02 12.12
CA TRP A 10 1.84 4.31 12.04
C TRP A 10 1.02 3.48 13.04
N LEU A 11 1.23 2.16 13.11
CA LEU A 11 0.45 1.26 13.98
C LEU A 11 1.09 0.94 15.34
N THR A 12 2.16 1.63 15.75
CA THR A 12 2.83 1.28 17.02
C THR A 12 1.89 1.31 18.23
N PHE A 13 1.01 2.32 18.30
CA PHE A 13 0.19 2.59 19.48
C PHE A 13 -1.19 1.92 19.42
N ALA A 14 -1.68 1.53 18.23
CA ALA A 14 -3.02 0.98 18.08
C ALA A 14 -3.23 -0.38 18.82
N PRO A 15 -2.30 -1.35 18.75
CA PRO A 15 -2.43 -2.63 19.48
C PRO A 15 -2.28 -2.51 21.00
N VAL A 16 -1.72 -1.39 21.47
CA VAL A 16 -1.38 -1.15 22.88
C VAL A 16 -1.95 0.20 23.36
N ALA A 17 -3.14 0.56 22.85
CA ALA A 17 -3.73 1.88 23.07
C ALA A 17 -4.01 2.15 24.55
N ASN A 18 -4.50 1.15 25.29
CA ASN A 18 -4.76 1.24 26.72
C ASN A 18 -3.47 1.48 27.52
N GLN A 19 -2.42 0.71 27.25
CA GLN A 19 -1.11 0.84 27.88
C GLN A 19 -0.48 2.20 27.55
N SER A 20 -0.64 2.67 26.31
CA SER A 20 -0.12 3.95 25.83
C SER A 20 -0.84 5.14 26.47
N GLY A 21 -2.17 5.09 26.57
CA GLY A 21 -2.98 6.12 27.25
C GLY A 21 -2.64 6.22 28.74
N GLN A 22 -2.45 5.07 29.41
CA GLN A 22 -2.01 5.03 30.80
C GLN A 22 -0.61 5.62 31.01
N TYR A 23 0.34 5.34 30.11
CA TYR A 23 1.70 5.87 30.20
C TYR A 23 1.75 7.38 29.96
N LEU A 24 1.12 7.83 28.87
CA LEU A 24 1.12 9.24 28.44
C LEU A 24 0.13 10.11 29.23
N LYS A 25 -0.70 9.50 30.10
CA LYS A 25 -1.74 10.17 30.91
C LYS A 25 -2.73 10.97 30.04
N VAL A 26 -3.10 10.40 28.90
CA VAL A 26 -4.04 11.00 27.94
C VAL A 26 -5.23 10.08 27.69
N SER A 27 -6.30 10.64 27.13
CA SER A 27 -7.50 9.87 26.79
C SER A 27 -7.24 8.89 25.63
N LEU A 28 -8.10 7.89 25.48
CA LEU A 28 -8.05 6.99 24.32
C LEU A 28 -8.35 7.74 23.01
N GLU A 29 -9.12 8.83 23.08
CA GLU A 29 -9.38 9.70 21.92
C GLU A 29 -8.09 10.38 21.45
N ASP A 30 -7.26 10.86 22.38
CA ASP A 30 -5.95 11.46 22.07
C ASP A 30 -4.99 10.42 21.44
N ILE A 31 -5.02 9.18 21.91
CA ILE A 31 -4.25 8.08 21.31
C ILE A 31 -4.74 7.76 19.90
N ASN A 32 -6.06 7.81 19.65
CA ASN A 32 -6.61 7.59 18.32
C ASN A 32 -6.16 8.69 17.33
N TRP A 33 -6.03 9.93 17.80
CA TRP A 33 -5.49 11.03 16.99
C TRP A 33 -4.07 10.79 16.49
N LEU A 34 -3.24 10.04 17.23
CA LEU A 34 -1.89 9.65 16.77
C LEU A 34 -1.92 8.79 15.50
N SER A 35 -2.98 8.01 15.30
CA SER A 35 -3.20 7.18 14.11
C SER A 35 -3.88 7.96 12.99
N LEU A 36 -4.83 8.84 13.34
CA LEU A 36 -5.58 9.66 12.38
C LEU A 36 -4.70 10.71 11.69
N VAL A 37 -3.69 11.24 12.37
CA VAL A 37 -2.71 12.18 11.78
C VAL A 37 -2.08 11.64 10.50
N PHE A 38 -1.82 10.33 10.43
CA PHE A 38 -1.28 9.73 9.21
C PHE A 38 -2.23 9.87 8.03
N MET A 39 -3.53 9.64 8.23
CA MET A 39 -4.52 9.79 7.15
C MET A 39 -4.67 11.26 6.72
N VAL A 40 -4.73 12.17 7.68
CA VAL A 40 -4.93 13.61 7.42
C VAL A 40 -3.72 14.21 6.69
N VAL A 41 -2.51 13.83 7.07
CA VAL A 41 -1.27 14.38 6.50
C VAL A 41 -0.90 13.68 5.19
N ALA A 42 -1.09 12.35 5.09
CA ALA A 42 -0.64 11.59 3.92
C ALA A 42 -1.39 11.95 2.64
N ILE A 43 -2.70 12.20 2.71
CA ILE A 43 -3.54 12.50 1.52
C ILE A 43 -3.06 13.76 0.78
N PRO A 44 -2.98 14.95 1.40
CA PRO A 44 -2.51 16.15 0.71
C PRO A 44 -1.03 16.04 0.29
N LEU A 45 -0.19 15.41 1.12
CA LEU A 45 1.23 15.24 0.76
C LEU A 45 1.46 14.22 -0.35
N SER A 46 0.52 13.33 -0.65
CA SER A 46 0.68 12.36 -1.73
C SER A 46 0.86 13.03 -3.09
N PHE A 47 0.19 14.16 -3.32
CA PHE A 47 0.39 14.98 -4.52
C PHE A 47 1.77 15.66 -4.55
N GLY A 48 2.22 16.19 -3.41
CA GLY A 48 3.54 16.81 -3.30
C GLY A 48 4.69 15.80 -3.46
N THR A 49 4.52 14.60 -2.93
CA THR A 49 5.53 13.54 -2.99
C THR A 49 5.63 12.86 -4.35
N THR A 50 4.53 12.70 -5.08
CA THR A 50 4.57 12.26 -6.49
C THR A 50 5.30 13.28 -7.37
N TRP A 51 4.98 14.58 -7.23
CA TRP A 51 5.73 15.65 -7.89
C TRP A 51 7.21 15.60 -7.53
N MET A 52 7.54 15.43 -6.25
CA MET A 52 8.93 15.42 -5.79
C MET A 52 9.71 14.21 -6.30
N LEU A 53 9.10 13.02 -6.34
CA LEU A 53 9.72 11.83 -6.91
C LEU A 53 10.02 12.02 -8.39
N ASP A 54 9.11 12.63 -9.14
CA ASP A 54 9.25 12.87 -10.58
C ASP A 54 10.20 14.02 -10.93
N THR A 55 10.28 15.07 -10.11
CA THR A 55 11.13 16.24 -10.38
C THR A 55 12.50 16.19 -9.69
N LEU A 56 12.54 15.90 -8.38
CA LEU A 56 13.79 15.88 -7.59
C LEU A 56 14.49 14.51 -7.66
N GLY A 57 13.78 13.48 -8.11
CA GLY A 57 14.33 12.15 -8.34
C GLY A 57 14.41 11.27 -7.09
N LEU A 58 14.68 9.99 -7.33
CA LEU A 58 14.54 8.91 -6.33
C LEU A 58 15.44 9.08 -5.10
N ARG A 59 16.67 9.58 -5.27
CA ARG A 59 17.65 9.73 -4.17
C ARG A 59 17.20 10.75 -3.14
N ILE A 60 16.80 11.94 -3.58
CA ILE A 60 16.42 13.04 -2.68
C ILE A 60 15.19 12.62 -1.87
N THR A 61 14.17 12.07 -2.53
CA THR A 61 12.95 11.58 -1.87
C THR A 61 13.25 10.49 -0.83
N LEU A 62 14.09 9.50 -1.18
CA LEU A 62 14.41 8.40 -0.27
C LEU A 62 15.20 8.85 0.95
N ILE A 63 16.19 9.73 0.77
CA ILE A 63 16.98 10.28 1.87
C ILE A 63 16.05 11.11 2.77
N LEU A 64 15.29 12.05 2.21
CA LEU A 64 14.37 12.89 2.97
C LEU A 64 13.35 12.05 3.77
N GLY A 65 12.73 11.05 3.13
CA GLY A 65 11.79 10.16 3.81
C GLY A 65 12.44 9.38 4.96
N SER A 66 13.66 8.88 4.75
CA SER A 66 14.38 8.16 5.81
C SER A 66 14.79 9.04 6.99
N TRP A 67 15.15 10.31 6.73
CA TRP A 67 15.47 11.28 7.77
C TRP A 67 14.22 11.72 8.55
N LEU A 68 13.12 12.03 7.86
CA LEU A 68 11.85 12.35 8.50
C LEU A 68 11.36 11.20 9.38
N ASN A 69 11.46 9.96 8.89
CA ASN A 69 11.07 8.80 9.65
C ASN A 69 11.97 8.55 10.88
N MET A 70 13.29 8.71 10.73
CA MET A 70 14.24 8.63 11.85
C MET A 70 13.97 9.71 12.90
N LEU A 71 13.80 10.96 12.49
CA LEU A 71 13.50 12.08 13.39
C LEU A 71 12.16 11.86 14.10
N GLY A 72 11.14 11.38 13.38
CA GLY A 72 9.85 11.02 13.97
C GLY A 72 9.97 9.95 15.05
N ALA A 73 10.69 8.86 14.76
CA ALA A 73 10.90 7.76 15.71
C ALA A 73 11.74 8.18 16.93
N LEU A 74 12.79 8.99 16.72
CA LEU A 74 13.62 9.51 17.81
C LEU A 74 12.85 10.49 18.69
N LEU A 75 12.07 11.41 18.12
CA LEU A 75 11.26 12.35 18.89
C LEU A 75 10.21 11.65 19.74
N ARG A 76 9.59 10.58 19.22
CA ARG A 76 8.69 9.73 20.01
C ARG A 76 9.40 9.08 21.18
N PHE A 77 10.58 8.52 20.96
CA PHE A 77 11.37 7.90 22.04
C PHE A 77 11.83 8.94 23.07
N LEU A 78 12.42 10.06 22.63
CA LEU A 78 12.89 11.14 23.50
C LEU A 78 11.75 11.76 24.32
N GLY A 79 10.55 11.88 23.73
CA GLY A 79 9.34 12.33 24.41
C GLY A 79 8.87 11.42 25.55
N THR A 80 9.44 10.21 25.69
CA THR A 80 9.10 9.25 26.75
C THR A 80 10.17 9.03 27.81
N LEU A 81 11.33 9.71 27.72
CA LEU A 81 12.43 9.55 28.70
C LEU A 81 12.18 10.39 29.98
N PRO A 82 12.33 9.80 31.19
CA PRO A 82 12.34 10.56 32.44
C PRO A 82 13.67 11.31 32.67
N PRO A 83 13.72 12.52 33.27
CA PRO A 83 12.63 13.39 33.70
C PRO A 83 12.54 14.63 32.79
N ALA A 84 11.79 14.54 31.69
CA ALA A 84 11.38 15.78 31.02
C ALA A 84 10.45 16.53 32.00
N ARG A 85 10.97 17.56 32.66
CA ARG A 85 10.25 18.50 33.56
C ARG A 85 9.06 19.23 32.88
N PHE A 86 8.69 18.85 31.68
CA PHE A 86 7.70 19.51 30.86
C PHE A 86 6.52 18.57 30.62
N LYS A 87 5.29 19.09 30.72
CA LYS A 87 4.04 18.43 30.30
C LYS A 87 3.96 18.22 28.76
N LEU A 88 5.10 18.00 28.11
CA LEU A 88 5.27 17.94 26.64
C LEU A 88 5.40 16.50 26.11
N GLU A 89 5.19 15.47 26.93
CA GLU A 89 5.30 14.06 26.53
C GLU A 89 4.40 13.73 25.33
N PHE A 90 3.09 14.02 25.43
CA PHE A 90 2.15 13.80 24.34
C PHE A 90 2.40 14.72 23.12
N PRO A 91 2.59 16.04 23.28
CA PRO A 91 2.98 16.91 22.15
C PRO A 91 4.25 16.47 21.41
N ALA A 92 5.28 16.00 22.11
CA ALA A 92 6.51 15.50 21.49
C ALA A 92 6.26 14.20 20.71
N VAL A 93 5.48 13.28 21.26
CA VAL A 93 5.05 12.05 20.58
C VAL A 93 4.19 12.37 19.35
N MET A 94 3.31 13.36 19.45
CA MET A 94 2.44 13.82 18.35
C MET A 94 3.24 14.49 17.23
N LEU A 95 4.23 15.32 17.57
CA LEU A 95 5.18 15.89 16.60
C LEU A 95 5.97 14.78 15.89
N GLY A 96 6.46 13.80 16.64
CA GLY A 96 7.16 12.65 16.06
C GLY A 96 6.25 11.82 15.14
N GLN A 97 4.98 11.63 15.50
CA GLN A 97 3.99 10.99 14.61
C GLN A 97 3.71 11.81 13.37
N THR A 98 3.64 13.13 13.49
CA THR A 98 3.44 14.01 12.34
C THR A 98 4.61 13.91 11.36
N LEU A 99 5.85 13.86 11.85
CA LEU A 99 7.03 13.67 10.99
C LEU A 99 7.04 12.29 10.30
N GLY A 100 6.64 11.22 11.01
CA GLY A 100 6.45 9.90 10.41
C GLY A 100 5.35 9.91 9.33
N ALA A 101 4.25 10.63 9.58
CA ALA A 101 3.19 10.79 8.60
C ALA A 101 3.63 11.54 7.33
N LEU A 102 4.55 12.52 7.45
CA LEU A 102 5.16 13.18 6.30
C LEU A 102 6.07 12.23 5.50
N ALA A 103 6.69 11.25 6.16
CA ALA A 103 7.57 10.27 5.54
C ALA A 103 6.80 9.21 4.71
N GLN A 104 5.59 8.84 5.14
CA GLN A 104 4.83 7.74 4.54
C GLN A 104 4.59 7.89 3.02
N PRO A 105 4.09 9.03 2.50
CA PRO A 105 3.90 9.20 1.06
C PRO A 105 5.21 9.13 0.26
N LEU A 106 6.33 9.54 0.84
CA LEU A 106 7.66 9.47 0.20
C LEU A 106 8.06 8.02 -0.05
N ILE A 107 7.76 7.14 0.90
CA ILE A 107 8.17 5.75 0.90
C ILE A 107 7.16 4.87 0.14
N ILE A 108 5.89 5.25 0.09
CA ILE A 108 4.84 4.45 -0.56
C ILE A 108 4.90 4.54 -2.09
N PHE A 109 5.33 5.64 -2.70
CA PHE A 109 5.40 5.72 -4.17
C PHE A 109 6.76 5.32 -4.74
N THR A 110 7.76 5.11 -3.88
CA THR A 110 9.12 4.74 -4.28
C THR A 110 9.20 3.37 -5.00
N PRO A 111 8.54 2.28 -4.57
CA PRO A 111 8.75 0.95 -5.16
C PRO A 111 8.55 0.86 -6.66
N THR A 112 7.46 1.44 -7.19
CA THR A 112 7.18 1.43 -8.63
C THR A 112 8.31 2.13 -9.40
N LYS A 113 8.72 3.32 -8.92
CA LYS A 113 9.80 4.08 -9.55
C LYS A 113 11.17 3.42 -9.41
N LEU A 114 11.44 2.81 -8.26
CA LEU A 114 12.67 2.06 -8.03
C LEU A 114 12.74 0.82 -8.93
N ALA A 115 11.65 0.07 -9.01
CA ALA A 115 11.55 -1.13 -9.85
C ALA A 115 11.82 -0.78 -11.31
N ALA A 116 11.24 0.30 -11.81
CA ALA A 116 11.40 0.67 -13.21
C ALA A 116 12.74 1.33 -13.55
N LEU A 117 13.39 2.03 -12.61
CA LEU A 117 14.71 2.63 -12.84
C LEU A 117 15.89 1.67 -12.63
N TRP A 118 15.77 0.67 -11.76
CA TRP A 118 16.91 -0.16 -11.32
C TRP A 118 16.81 -1.63 -11.70
N PHE A 119 15.63 -2.12 -12.09
CA PHE A 119 15.45 -3.52 -12.47
C PHE A 119 15.11 -3.65 -13.95
N PRO A 120 15.67 -4.67 -14.63
CA PRO A 120 15.30 -4.98 -16.00
C PRO A 120 13.84 -5.44 -16.07
N ASP A 121 13.24 -5.36 -17.25
CA ASP A 121 11.82 -5.67 -17.44
C ASP A 121 11.45 -7.06 -16.93
N SER A 122 12.36 -8.03 -17.04
CA SER A 122 12.19 -9.43 -16.60
C SER A 122 12.06 -9.64 -15.09
N GLN A 123 12.38 -8.65 -14.25
CA GLN A 123 12.32 -8.77 -12.79
C GLN A 123 11.57 -7.60 -12.12
N ARG A 124 11.01 -6.68 -12.92
CA ARG A 124 10.41 -5.45 -12.44
C ARG A 124 9.18 -5.70 -11.57
N ALA A 125 8.26 -6.57 -12.01
CA ALA A 125 7.04 -6.84 -11.26
C ALA A 125 7.35 -7.54 -9.92
N THR A 126 8.32 -8.46 -9.92
CA THR A 126 8.80 -9.14 -8.71
C THR A 126 9.47 -8.16 -7.75
N ALA A 127 10.31 -7.26 -8.23
CA ALA A 127 10.96 -6.24 -7.40
C ALA A 127 9.93 -5.28 -6.78
N ASN A 128 8.99 -4.78 -7.59
CA ASN A 128 7.91 -3.93 -7.12
C ASN A 128 7.03 -4.66 -6.10
N MET A 129 6.74 -5.95 -6.31
CA MET A 129 5.98 -6.78 -5.38
C MET A 129 6.69 -6.93 -4.03
N ILE A 130 7.97 -7.31 -3.99
CA ILE A 130 8.73 -7.46 -2.73
C ILE A 130 8.73 -6.14 -1.95
N ALA A 131 8.96 -5.03 -2.66
CA ALA A 131 8.98 -3.72 -2.06
C ALA A 131 7.58 -3.27 -1.59
N SER A 132 6.54 -3.52 -2.38
CA SER A 132 5.17 -3.11 -2.08
C SER A 132 4.54 -3.92 -0.95
N MET A 133 4.74 -5.25 -0.96
CA MET A 133 4.23 -6.19 0.06
C MET A 133 4.97 -6.08 1.41
N SER A 134 6.09 -5.37 1.45
CA SER A 134 6.76 -5.02 2.72
C SER A 134 5.88 -4.19 3.66
N ASN A 135 4.94 -3.41 3.12
CA ASN A 135 4.04 -2.56 3.91
C ASN A 135 3.02 -3.40 4.73
N PRO A 136 2.16 -4.22 4.10
CA PRO A 136 1.20 -5.04 4.85
C PRO A 136 1.89 -6.05 5.78
N LEU A 137 3.06 -6.58 5.39
CA LEU A 137 3.88 -7.41 6.27
C LEU A 137 4.35 -6.66 7.52
N GLY A 138 4.74 -5.38 7.37
CA GLY A 138 5.16 -4.52 8.47
C GLY A 138 4.05 -4.28 9.48
N ILE A 139 2.83 -4.03 8.97
CA ILE A 139 1.62 -3.87 9.78
C ILE A 139 1.32 -5.14 10.57
N LEU A 140 1.33 -6.30 9.92
CA LEU A 140 1.08 -7.59 10.58
C LEU A 140 2.10 -7.85 11.72
N LEU A 141 3.38 -7.64 11.44
CA LEU A 141 4.43 -7.80 12.45
C LEU A 141 4.28 -6.79 13.59
N ALA A 142 3.90 -5.54 13.32
CA ALA A 142 3.68 -4.55 14.36
C ALA A 142 2.53 -4.95 15.29
N ASN A 143 1.43 -5.46 14.74
CA ASN A 143 0.27 -5.92 15.51
C ASN A 143 0.59 -7.11 16.43
N ILE A 144 1.54 -7.96 16.05
CA ILE A 144 1.96 -9.11 16.86
C ILE A 144 3.04 -8.71 17.87
N VAL A 145 4.04 -7.94 17.44
CA VAL A 145 5.22 -7.60 18.25
C VAL A 145 4.90 -6.53 19.29
N SER A 146 4.04 -5.55 18.98
CA SER A 146 3.76 -4.45 19.91
C SER A 146 3.16 -4.92 21.24
N PRO A 147 2.12 -5.77 21.26
CA PRO A 147 1.57 -6.29 22.53
C PRO A 147 2.56 -7.14 23.32
N VAL A 148 3.41 -7.92 22.64
CA VAL A 148 4.43 -8.79 23.28
C VAL A 148 5.54 -7.97 23.96
N ILE A 149 5.90 -6.82 23.39
CA ILE A 149 6.94 -5.95 23.97
C ILE A 149 6.38 -5.03 25.06
N ALA A 150 5.13 -4.58 24.92
CA ALA A 150 4.48 -3.63 25.83
C ALA A 150 3.24 -4.26 26.49
N GLU A 151 3.47 -5.30 27.30
CA GLU A 151 2.43 -5.90 28.14
C GLU A 151 1.92 -4.91 29.20
N THR A 152 2.82 -4.04 29.69
CA THR A 152 2.53 -3.02 30.71
C THR A 152 2.85 -1.60 30.22
N SER A 153 2.18 -0.59 30.78
CA SER A 153 2.37 0.82 30.42
C SER A 153 3.82 1.30 30.62
N ALA A 154 4.54 0.77 31.62
CA ALA A 154 5.96 1.10 31.86
C ALA A 154 6.91 0.66 30.72
N GLN A 155 6.47 -0.25 29.85
CA GLN A 155 7.28 -0.78 28.74
C GLN A 155 7.10 -0.01 27.42
N ILE A 156 6.26 1.02 27.38
CA ILE A 156 6.07 1.87 26.19
C ILE A 156 7.38 2.49 25.68
N PRO A 157 8.31 3.00 26.52
CA PRO A 157 9.61 3.48 26.03
C PRO A 157 10.45 2.40 25.35
N LYS A 158 10.38 1.15 25.84
CA LYS A 158 11.07 0.00 25.23
C LYS A 158 10.50 -0.33 23.86
N LEU A 159 9.18 -0.24 23.71
CA LEU A 159 8.50 -0.39 22.43
C LEU A 159 8.94 0.68 21.42
N LEU A 160 8.96 1.95 21.83
CA LEU A 160 9.39 3.05 20.98
C LEU A 160 10.86 2.93 20.58
N LEU A 161 11.73 2.48 21.49
CA LEU A 161 13.12 2.20 21.17
C LEU A 161 13.26 1.07 20.15
N ALA A 162 12.46 -0.01 20.29
CA ALA A 162 12.47 -1.13 19.35
C ALA A 162 12.07 -0.73 17.93
N TYR A 163 11.29 0.34 17.76
CA TYR A 163 10.97 0.92 16.44
C TYR A 163 11.95 2.01 16.00
N ALA A 164 12.53 2.78 16.92
CA ALA A 164 13.53 3.80 16.61
C ALA A 164 14.84 3.21 16.10
N VAL A 165 15.31 2.10 16.66
CA VAL A 165 16.58 1.46 16.24
C VAL A 165 16.56 1.05 14.76
N PRO A 166 15.56 0.30 14.26
CA PRO A 166 15.44 0.01 12.82
C PRO A 166 15.31 1.25 11.94
N ALA A 167 14.62 2.30 12.40
CA ALA A 167 14.50 3.56 11.66
C ALA A 167 15.85 4.28 11.51
N CYS A 168 16.65 4.35 12.59
CA CYS A 168 18.00 4.89 12.55
C CYS A 168 18.94 4.10 11.63
N ILE A 169 18.93 2.76 11.73
CA ILE A 169 19.72 1.89 10.84
C ILE A 169 19.31 2.12 9.39
N THR A 170 18.01 2.21 9.14
CA THR A 170 17.45 2.44 7.81
C THR A 170 17.89 3.79 7.22
N CYS A 171 17.89 4.86 8.02
CA CYS A 171 18.36 6.18 7.63
C CYS A 171 19.86 6.20 7.35
N LEU A 172 20.66 5.51 8.18
CA LEU A 172 22.09 5.36 7.96
C LEU A 172 22.37 4.62 6.65
N LEU A 173 21.70 3.49 6.42
CA LEU A 173 21.81 2.72 5.18
C LEU A 173 21.31 3.50 3.95
N ALA A 174 20.30 4.36 4.10
CA ALA A 174 19.83 5.23 3.02
C ALA A 174 20.84 6.31 2.68
N THR A 175 21.39 6.97 3.69
CA THR A 175 22.34 8.07 3.52
C THR A 175 23.69 7.58 2.98
N LEU A 176 24.19 6.44 3.46
CA LEU A 176 25.48 5.88 3.05
C LEU A 176 25.38 5.00 1.79
N GLY A 177 24.26 4.28 1.62
CA GLY A 177 24.09 3.31 0.55
C GLY A 177 23.55 3.89 -0.76
N ILE A 178 22.74 4.96 -0.72
CA ILE A 178 22.16 5.57 -1.94
C ILE A 178 23.14 6.61 -2.49
N ARG A 179 24.16 6.15 -3.21
CA ARG A 179 25.17 7.02 -3.83
C ARG A 179 24.70 7.67 -5.13
N SER A 180 23.75 7.07 -5.84
CA SER A 180 23.17 7.63 -7.07
C SER A 180 21.65 7.43 -7.12
N GLY A 181 20.93 8.41 -7.68
CA GLY A 181 19.47 8.33 -7.89
C GLY A 181 19.07 7.60 -9.16
N LYS A 182 20.01 7.38 -10.07
CA LYS A 182 19.88 6.58 -11.30
C LYS A 182 21.09 5.64 -11.38
N PRO A 183 20.94 4.41 -11.88
CA PRO A 183 22.09 3.54 -12.09
C PRO A 183 23.08 4.18 -13.09
N PRO A 184 24.41 3.97 -12.96
CA PRO A 184 25.42 4.51 -13.86
C PRO A 184 25.25 4.04 -15.32
N THR A 185 24.65 2.85 -15.49
CA THR A 185 24.23 2.29 -16.77
C THR A 185 22.72 2.01 -16.69
N PRO A 186 21.91 2.58 -17.58
CA PRO A 186 20.47 2.34 -17.60
C PRO A 186 20.16 0.85 -17.87
N PRO A 187 19.26 0.22 -17.09
CA PRO A 187 19.01 -1.23 -17.20
C PRO A 187 18.09 -1.61 -18.37
N SER A 188 17.46 -0.65 -19.04
CA SER A 188 16.65 -0.87 -20.24
C SER A 188 16.66 0.38 -21.16
N ALA A 189 16.37 0.18 -22.45
CA ALA A 189 16.26 1.26 -23.45
C ALA A 189 15.14 2.28 -23.10
N GLY A 190 14.13 1.83 -22.34
CA GLY A 190 13.11 2.69 -21.75
C GLY A 190 13.70 3.66 -20.72
N ALA A 191 14.70 3.26 -19.94
CA ALA A 191 15.39 4.13 -18.98
C ALA A 191 16.34 5.16 -19.66
N GLU A 192 16.80 4.89 -20.89
CA GLU A 192 17.64 5.80 -21.69
C GLU A 192 16.84 6.93 -22.34
N THR A 193 15.64 6.64 -22.85
CA THR A 193 14.77 7.61 -23.54
C THR A 193 13.83 8.39 -22.58
N SER A 194 13.84 8.06 -21.29
CA SER A 194 12.91 8.55 -20.26
C SER A 194 13.14 10.00 -19.81
N GLY A 195 12.85 10.95 -20.69
CA GLY A 195 12.36 12.25 -20.25
C GLY A 195 10.87 12.14 -19.91
N SER A 196 10.52 11.79 -18.67
CA SER A 196 9.12 11.84 -18.25
C SER A 196 8.57 13.26 -18.44
N GLU A 197 7.38 13.37 -19.02
CA GLU A 197 6.72 14.67 -19.20
C GLU A 197 6.63 15.44 -17.87
N PRO A 198 6.74 16.78 -17.89
CA PRO A 198 6.60 17.60 -16.67
C PRO A 198 5.30 17.25 -15.93
N PHE A 199 5.35 17.19 -14.59
CA PHE A 199 4.26 16.70 -13.75
C PHE A 199 2.85 17.18 -14.14
N ILE A 200 2.67 18.49 -14.37
CA ILE A 200 1.37 19.08 -14.74
C ILE A 200 0.91 18.62 -16.13
N GLN A 201 1.84 18.52 -17.08
CA GLN A 201 1.57 18.04 -18.42
C GLN A 201 1.25 16.53 -18.41
N GLY A 202 1.98 15.76 -17.62
CA GLY A 202 1.69 14.35 -17.35
C GLY A 202 0.30 14.15 -16.75
N LEU A 203 -0.08 14.94 -15.74
CA LEU A 203 -1.42 14.89 -15.14
C LEU A 203 -2.51 15.18 -16.17
N LYS A 204 -2.32 16.19 -17.02
CA LYS A 204 -3.27 16.50 -18.11
C LYS A 204 -3.37 15.38 -19.14
N LEU A 205 -2.27 14.68 -19.42
CA LEU A 205 -2.24 13.54 -20.33
C LEU A 205 -2.98 12.33 -19.73
N LEU A 206 -2.76 12.04 -18.45
CA LEU A 206 -3.47 10.98 -17.72
C LEU A 206 -4.98 11.20 -17.71
N LEU A 207 -5.42 12.43 -17.41
CA LEU A 207 -6.84 12.78 -17.38
C LEU A 207 -7.52 12.72 -18.75
N LYS A 208 -6.76 12.72 -19.85
CA LYS A 208 -7.29 12.52 -21.21
C LYS A 208 -7.26 11.05 -21.65
N ASN A 209 -6.52 10.19 -20.95
CA ASN A 209 -6.30 8.81 -21.34
C ASN A 209 -7.42 7.91 -20.78
N LYS A 210 -8.39 7.55 -21.64
CA LYS A 210 -9.59 6.76 -21.25
C LYS A 210 -9.23 5.40 -20.58
N PRO A 211 -8.36 4.54 -21.15
CA PRO A 211 -7.91 3.33 -20.47
C PRO A 211 -7.36 3.56 -19.06
N TYR A 212 -6.54 4.62 -18.89
CA TYR A 212 -5.98 4.97 -17.59
C TYR A 212 -7.05 5.42 -16.60
N LEU A 213 -8.04 6.21 -17.01
CA LEU A 213 -9.15 6.62 -16.14
C LEU A 213 -10.00 5.42 -15.69
N ILE A 214 -10.20 4.43 -16.55
CA ILE A 214 -10.89 3.18 -16.18
C ILE A 214 -10.07 2.40 -15.15
N LEU A 215 -8.75 2.28 -15.35
CA LEU A 215 -7.86 1.65 -14.38
C LEU A 215 -7.87 2.40 -13.05
N LEU A 216 -7.76 3.73 -13.08
CA LEU A 216 -7.79 4.63 -11.93
C LEU A 216 -9.02 4.37 -11.07
N LEU A 217 -10.20 4.34 -11.69
CA LEU A 217 -11.46 4.16 -10.98
C LEU A 217 -11.65 2.72 -10.49
N CYS A 218 -11.47 1.72 -11.36
CA CYS A 218 -11.77 0.33 -11.04
C CYS A 218 -10.76 -0.27 -10.06
N PHE A 219 -9.46 -0.02 -10.25
CA PHE A 219 -8.45 -0.50 -9.33
C PHE A 219 -8.42 0.32 -8.03
N GLY A 220 -8.75 1.62 -8.09
CA GLY A 220 -9.05 2.42 -6.90
C GLY A 220 -10.19 1.82 -6.07
N SER A 221 -11.27 1.35 -6.71
CA SER A 221 -12.36 0.63 -6.03
C SER A 221 -11.88 -0.67 -5.40
N GLY A 222 -11.01 -1.41 -6.08
CA GLY A 222 -10.33 -2.58 -5.52
C GLY A 222 -9.60 -2.25 -4.21
N ILE A 223 -8.77 -1.20 -4.20
CA ILE A 223 -8.09 -0.71 -2.99
C ILE A 223 -9.13 -0.36 -1.90
N ALA A 224 -10.24 0.31 -2.27
CA ALA A 224 -11.29 0.68 -1.33
C ALA A 224 -11.96 -0.52 -0.66
N VAL A 225 -12.32 -1.56 -1.42
CA VAL A 225 -12.88 -2.80 -0.88
C VAL A 225 -11.89 -3.47 0.06
N PHE A 226 -10.60 -3.49 -0.30
CA PHE A 226 -9.52 -4.03 0.54
C PHE A 226 -9.39 -3.30 1.87
N THR A 227 -9.39 -1.97 1.83
CA THR A 227 -9.31 -1.12 3.03
C THR A 227 -10.54 -1.30 3.92
N CYS A 228 -11.74 -1.34 3.32
CA CYS A 228 -12.99 -1.58 4.05
C CYS A 228 -13.00 -2.93 4.74
N PHE A 229 -12.64 -4.00 4.02
CA PHE A 229 -12.54 -5.34 4.57
C PHE A 229 -11.57 -5.36 5.76
N SER A 230 -10.36 -4.82 5.59
CA SER A 230 -9.34 -4.81 6.65
C SER A 230 -9.76 -4.02 7.89
N THR A 231 -10.48 -2.90 7.69
CA THR A 231 -10.91 -2.00 8.77
C THR A 231 -12.10 -2.55 9.54
N LEU A 232 -13.04 -3.20 8.84
CA LEU A 232 -14.32 -3.60 9.40
C LEU A 232 -14.39 -5.09 9.77
N LEU A 233 -13.33 -5.87 9.48
CA LEU A 233 -13.31 -7.32 9.69
C LEU A 233 -13.72 -7.73 11.11
N ASP A 234 -13.17 -7.06 12.12
CA ASP A 234 -13.47 -7.35 13.52
C ASP A 234 -14.95 -7.10 13.85
N GLN A 235 -15.48 -5.95 13.43
CA GLN A 235 -16.90 -5.58 13.61
C GLN A 235 -17.85 -6.56 12.93
N ILE A 236 -17.49 -7.06 11.74
CA ILE A 236 -18.28 -8.02 10.97
C ILE A 236 -18.33 -9.39 11.68
N LEU A 237 -17.20 -9.89 12.15
CA LEU A 237 -17.09 -11.24 12.74
C LEU A 237 -17.62 -11.28 14.18
N CYS A 238 -17.39 -10.23 14.94
CA CYS A 238 -17.86 -10.07 16.31
C CYS A 238 -19.41 -10.18 16.42
N LEU A 239 -20.17 -9.70 15.42
CA LEU A 239 -21.63 -9.82 15.37
C LEU A 239 -22.10 -11.28 15.47
N LYS A 240 -21.31 -12.22 14.94
CA LYS A 240 -21.64 -13.64 14.84
C LYS A 240 -21.06 -14.48 15.96
N GLY A 241 -20.51 -13.85 17.00
CA GLY A 241 -19.94 -14.53 18.15
C GLY A 241 -18.55 -15.08 17.94
N TYR A 242 -17.85 -14.63 16.88
CA TYR A 242 -16.44 -14.91 16.74
C TYR A 242 -15.65 -14.06 17.74
N SER A 243 -14.61 -14.64 18.34
CA SER A 243 -13.71 -13.91 19.23
C SER A 243 -12.83 -12.93 18.46
N ASN A 244 -12.42 -11.85 19.12
CA ASN A 244 -11.49 -10.87 18.54
C ASN A 244 -10.16 -11.54 18.13
N ASP A 245 -9.70 -12.55 18.87
CA ASP A 245 -8.52 -13.35 18.51
C ASP A 245 -8.69 -14.06 17.16
N PHE A 246 -9.89 -14.57 16.88
CA PHE A 246 -10.18 -15.23 15.61
C PHE A 246 -10.29 -14.22 14.46
N ALA A 247 -10.86 -13.03 14.71
CA ALA A 247 -10.86 -11.95 13.73
C ALA A 247 -9.44 -11.48 13.40
N GLY A 248 -8.58 -11.34 14.42
CA GLY A 248 -7.16 -11.06 14.28
C GLY A 248 -6.44 -12.14 13.46
N LEU A 249 -6.71 -13.43 13.72
CA LEU A 249 -6.19 -14.54 12.92
C LEU A 249 -6.64 -14.44 11.45
N CYS A 250 -7.90 -14.11 11.19
CA CYS A 250 -8.41 -13.95 9.82
C CYS A 250 -7.72 -12.79 9.09
N GLY A 251 -7.51 -11.66 9.77
CA GLY A 251 -6.74 -10.53 9.23
C GLY A 251 -5.28 -10.89 8.96
N ALA A 252 -4.66 -11.70 9.83
CA ALA A 252 -3.31 -12.20 9.63
C ALA A 252 -3.21 -13.15 8.42
N LEU A 253 -4.13 -14.11 8.30
CA LEU A 253 -4.19 -15.03 7.16
C LEU A 253 -4.40 -14.27 5.85
N PHE A 254 -5.29 -13.28 5.84
CA PHE A 254 -5.52 -12.39 4.70
C PHE A 254 -4.23 -11.72 4.21
N ILE A 255 -3.40 -11.19 5.12
CA ILE A 255 -2.10 -10.59 4.77
C ILE A 255 -1.10 -11.65 4.29
N VAL A 256 -0.94 -12.75 5.04
CA VAL A 256 0.06 -13.79 4.73
C VAL A 256 -0.19 -14.41 3.36
N PHE A 257 -1.41 -14.88 3.12
CA PHE A 257 -1.78 -15.45 1.82
C PHE A 257 -1.75 -14.41 0.71
N GLY A 258 -2.03 -13.14 1.01
CA GLY A 258 -1.86 -12.04 0.07
C GLY A 258 -0.43 -11.85 -0.41
N ILE A 259 0.55 -11.92 0.50
CA ILE A 259 1.98 -11.85 0.16
C ILE A 259 2.38 -13.06 -0.70
N VAL A 260 1.92 -14.26 -0.35
CA VAL A 260 2.19 -15.46 -1.16
C VAL A 260 1.60 -15.34 -2.57
N GLY A 261 0.36 -14.86 -2.69
CA GLY A 261 -0.30 -14.62 -3.97
C GLY A 261 0.42 -13.60 -4.82
N ALA A 262 0.80 -12.46 -4.23
CA ALA A 262 1.60 -11.45 -4.91
C ALA A 262 2.96 -12.01 -5.37
N GLY A 263 3.60 -12.85 -4.56
CA GLY A 263 4.79 -13.61 -4.91
C GLY A 263 4.63 -14.42 -6.19
N ALA A 264 3.66 -15.33 -6.19
CA ALA A 264 3.42 -16.24 -7.30
C ALA A 264 3.03 -15.50 -8.59
N VAL A 265 2.12 -14.53 -8.48
CA VAL A 265 1.62 -13.77 -9.63
C VAL A 265 2.68 -12.81 -10.18
N GLY A 266 3.49 -12.18 -9.33
CA GLY A 266 4.58 -11.29 -9.75
C GLY A 266 5.60 -12.01 -10.62
N VAL A 267 6.06 -13.20 -10.19
CA VAL A 267 7.00 -14.03 -10.97
C VAL A 267 6.36 -14.53 -12.28
N TYR A 268 5.08 -14.88 -12.26
CA TYR A 268 4.35 -15.33 -13.44
C TYR A 268 4.22 -14.20 -14.49
N VAL A 269 3.87 -12.99 -14.07
CA VAL A 269 3.73 -11.82 -14.94
C VAL A 269 5.08 -11.39 -15.50
N ASP A 270 6.15 -11.46 -14.71
CA ASP A 270 7.50 -11.14 -15.17
C ASP A 270 7.93 -12.04 -16.34
N LYS A 271 7.55 -13.33 -16.33
CA LYS A 271 7.83 -14.28 -17.42
C LYS A 271 6.90 -14.12 -18.62
N THR A 272 5.61 -13.88 -18.38
CA THR A 272 4.59 -13.92 -19.46
C THR A 272 4.33 -12.56 -20.09
N LYS A 273 4.65 -11.45 -19.42
CA LYS A 273 4.31 -10.07 -19.79
C LYS A 273 2.82 -9.80 -20.00
N LYS A 274 1.95 -10.71 -19.54
CA LYS A 274 0.48 -10.61 -19.70
C LYS A 274 -0.16 -9.83 -18.54
N PHE A 275 0.24 -8.57 -18.33
CA PHE A 275 -0.24 -7.75 -17.20
C PHE A 275 -1.77 -7.54 -17.22
N THR A 276 -2.35 -7.29 -18.39
CA THR A 276 -3.80 -7.03 -18.54
C THR A 276 -4.63 -8.26 -18.18
N GLU A 277 -4.30 -9.42 -18.77
CA GLU A 277 -5.04 -10.66 -18.55
C GLU A 277 -4.97 -11.12 -17.09
N VAL A 278 -3.78 -11.05 -16.49
CA VAL A 278 -3.59 -11.40 -15.09
C VAL A 278 -4.37 -10.46 -14.17
N THR A 279 -4.39 -9.16 -14.45
CA THR A 279 -5.19 -8.20 -13.69
C THR A 279 -6.68 -8.48 -13.80
N LYS A 280 -7.19 -8.80 -15.00
CA LYS A 280 -8.60 -9.16 -15.25
C LYS A 280 -9.02 -10.42 -14.50
N ILE A 281 -8.22 -11.49 -14.60
CA ILE A 281 -8.47 -12.75 -13.90
C ILE A 281 -8.38 -12.55 -12.39
N GLY A 282 -7.35 -11.86 -11.91
CA GLY A 282 -7.17 -11.55 -10.50
C GLY A 282 -8.34 -10.79 -9.91
N LEU A 283 -8.80 -9.71 -10.57
CA LEU A 283 -9.96 -8.92 -10.12
C LEU A 283 -11.22 -9.78 -10.05
N SER A 284 -11.43 -10.65 -11.04
CA SER A 284 -12.56 -11.58 -11.06
C SER A 284 -12.54 -12.56 -9.87
N LEU A 285 -11.40 -13.19 -9.61
CA LEU A 285 -11.24 -14.12 -8.49
C LEU A 285 -11.32 -13.43 -7.12
N SER A 286 -10.81 -12.19 -7.03
CA SER A 286 -10.93 -11.33 -5.85
C SER A 286 -12.39 -10.99 -5.56
N THR A 287 -13.16 -10.57 -6.58
CA THR A 287 -14.60 -10.31 -6.43
C THR A 287 -15.36 -11.57 -6.03
N LEU A 288 -15.09 -12.73 -6.64
CA LEU A 288 -15.72 -13.99 -6.24
C LEU A 288 -15.42 -14.34 -4.78
N SER A 289 -14.19 -14.11 -4.32
CA SER A 289 -13.80 -14.33 -2.92
C SER A 289 -14.49 -13.34 -1.97
N CYS A 290 -14.69 -12.08 -2.40
CA CYS A 290 -15.47 -11.08 -1.66
C CYS A 290 -16.95 -11.47 -1.53
N ILE A 291 -17.55 -11.96 -2.61
CA ILE A 291 -18.93 -12.49 -2.59
C ILE A 291 -19.02 -13.70 -1.66
N ALA A 292 -18.08 -14.64 -1.76
CA ALA A 292 -18.02 -15.80 -0.87
C ALA A 292 -17.93 -15.38 0.60
N PHE A 293 -17.06 -14.41 0.92
CA PHE A 293 -16.97 -13.86 2.28
C PHE A 293 -18.26 -13.18 2.72
N SER A 294 -18.94 -12.43 1.86
CA SER A 294 -20.22 -11.77 2.19
C SER A 294 -21.33 -12.77 2.59
N VAL A 295 -21.27 -14.00 2.06
CA VAL A 295 -22.22 -15.07 2.36
C VAL A 295 -21.76 -15.90 3.57
N VAL A 296 -20.50 -16.35 3.58
CA VAL A 296 -19.95 -17.22 4.63
C VAL A 296 -19.86 -16.50 5.97
N SER A 297 -19.57 -15.20 5.98
CA SER A 297 -19.58 -14.39 7.21
C SER A 297 -20.97 -14.30 7.86
N LEU A 298 -22.05 -14.60 7.13
CA LEU A 298 -23.40 -14.62 7.70
C LEU A 298 -23.73 -15.94 8.39
N MET A 299 -22.98 -17.01 8.13
CA MET A 299 -23.20 -18.35 8.66
C MET A 299 -22.53 -18.51 10.05
N PRO A 300 -23.29 -18.86 11.10
CA PRO A 300 -22.73 -19.07 12.43
C PRO A 300 -21.88 -20.36 12.49
N HIS A 301 -20.89 -20.38 13.39
CA HIS A 301 -20.02 -21.52 13.73
C HIS A 301 -19.13 -22.08 12.59
N GLN A 302 -18.95 -21.36 11.48
CA GLN A 302 -18.15 -21.79 10.33
C GLN A 302 -16.72 -21.20 10.33
N LYS A 303 -15.97 -21.38 11.43
CA LYS A 303 -14.61 -20.82 11.59
C LYS A 303 -13.67 -21.16 10.42
N VAL A 304 -13.62 -22.43 10.01
CA VAL A 304 -12.71 -22.87 8.94
C VAL A 304 -13.08 -22.23 7.60
N ALA A 305 -14.38 -22.17 7.27
CA ALA A 305 -14.84 -21.58 6.02
C ALA A 305 -14.52 -20.08 5.98
N VAL A 306 -14.79 -19.34 7.07
CA VAL A 306 -14.47 -17.91 7.19
C VAL A 306 -12.96 -17.67 7.00
N ALA A 307 -12.11 -18.44 7.69
CA ALA A 307 -10.67 -18.31 7.56
C ALA A 307 -10.18 -18.61 6.12
N ALA A 308 -10.78 -19.61 5.46
CA ALA A 308 -10.46 -19.96 4.08
C ALA A 308 -10.84 -18.84 3.09
N VAL A 309 -12.05 -18.28 3.18
CA VAL A 309 -12.45 -17.19 2.27
C VAL A 309 -11.67 -15.90 2.53
N CYS A 310 -11.30 -15.59 3.78
CA CYS A 310 -10.39 -14.49 4.10
C CYS A 310 -9.01 -14.70 3.45
N SER A 311 -8.48 -15.93 3.51
CA SER A 311 -7.21 -16.30 2.90
C SER A 311 -7.26 -16.19 1.37
N LEU A 312 -8.33 -16.67 0.74
CA LEU A 312 -8.53 -16.57 -0.72
C LEU A 312 -8.68 -15.12 -1.17
N PHE A 313 -9.47 -14.32 -0.44
CA PHE A 313 -9.64 -12.91 -0.75
C PHE A 313 -8.31 -12.15 -0.66
N GLY A 314 -7.51 -12.43 0.38
CA GLY A 314 -6.16 -11.90 0.54
C GLY A 314 -5.25 -12.31 -0.61
N PHE A 315 -5.17 -13.61 -0.90
CA PHE A 315 -4.36 -14.17 -1.98
C PHE A 315 -4.63 -13.48 -3.32
N PHE A 316 -5.89 -13.43 -3.73
CA PHE A 316 -6.23 -12.88 -5.04
C PHE A 316 -6.09 -11.37 -5.08
N GLY A 317 -6.53 -10.61 -4.09
CA GLY A 317 -6.51 -9.17 -4.27
C GLY A 317 -5.21 -8.46 -3.90
N PHE A 318 -4.40 -8.95 -2.95
CA PHE A 318 -3.03 -8.42 -2.80
C PHE A 318 -2.16 -8.74 -4.02
N SER A 319 -2.42 -9.87 -4.69
CA SER A 319 -1.65 -10.25 -5.88
C SER A 319 -1.80 -9.29 -7.06
N ILE A 320 -2.95 -8.61 -7.14
CA ILE A 320 -3.24 -7.65 -8.20
C ILE A 320 -2.47 -6.36 -7.98
N TYR A 321 -2.18 -5.99 -6.73
CA TYR A 321 -1.62 -4.68 -6.40
C TYR A 321 -0.33 -4.33 -7.16
N PRO A 322 0.76 -5.13 -7.10
CA PRO A 322 1.97 -4.82 -7.83
C PRO A 322 1.78 -4.89 -9.35
N VAL A 323 0.97 -5.83 -9.85
CA VAL A 323 0.72 -6.00 -11.29
C VAL A 323 -0.03 -4.81 -11.86
N ALA A 324 -1.03 -4.31 -11.16
CA ALA A 324 -1.81 -3.14 -11.55
C ALA A 324 -0.97 -1.86 -11.53
N MET A 325 0.00 -1.75 -10.61
CA MET A 325 0.95 -0.63 -10.61
C MET A 325 1.84 -0.65 -11.86
N GLU A 326 2.38 -1.81 -12.26
CA GLU A 326 3.12 -1.92 -13.53
C GLU A 326 2.22 -1.63 -14.74
N LEU A 327 1.01 -2.17 -14.77
CA LEU A 327 0.02 -1.91 -15.82
C LEU A 327 -0.34 -0.41 -15.92
N SER A 328 -0.36 0.30 -14.79
CA SER A 328 -0.60 1.73 -14.76
C SER A 328 0.51 2.50 -15.46
N VAL A 329 1.76 2.10 -15.25
CA VAL A 329 2.94 2.69 -15.88
C VAL A 329 2.95 2.38 -17.39
N GLU A 330 2.66 1.14 -17.77
CA GLU A 330 2.59 0.70 -19.17
C GLU A 330 1.53 1.45 -19.99
N SER A 331 0.35 1.66 -19.40
CA SER A 331 -0.76 2.34 -20.06
C SER A 331 -0.65 3.88 -20.06
N SER A 332 0.19 4.44 -19.17
CA SER A 332 0.35 5.88 -19.00
C SER A 332 1.59 6.48 -19.66
N TYR A 333 2.45 5.69 -20.29
CA TYR A 333 3.62 6.19 -21.00
C TYR A 333 3.26 7.33 -22.00
N PRO A 334 4.03 8.45 -22.05
CA PRO A 334 5.31 8.75 -21.38
C PRO A 334 5.19 9.54 -20.05
N VAL A 335 4.13 9.32 -19.26
CA VAL A 335 3.96 9.99 -17.96
C VAL A 335 4.88 9.38 -16.90
N GLY A 336 5.35 10.21 -15.96
CA GLY A 336 6.13 9.77 -14.80
C GLY A 336 5.47 8.64 -14.01
N GLU A 337 6.27 7.63 -13.70
CA GLU A 337 5.85 6.37 -13.06
C GLU A 337 5.28 6.58 -11.65
N ALA A 338 5.83 7.54 -10.90
CA ALA A 338 5.34 7.87 -9.57
C ALA A 338 3.98 8.59 -9.66
N THR A 339 3.81 9.47 -10.65
CA THR A 339 2.54 10.18 -10.87
C THR A 339 1.40 9.23 -11.23
N SER A 340 1.63 8.27 -12.14
CA SER A 340 0.59 7.30 -12.54
C SER A 340 0.20 6.35 -11.41
N ALA A 341 1.18 5.73 -10.74
CA ALA A 341 0.91 4.87 -9.59
C ALA A 341 0.31 5.65 -8.40
N GLY A 342 0.77 6.87 -8.16
CA GLY A 342 0.33 7.69 -7.04
C GLY A 342 -1.11 8.16 -7.15
N LEU A 343 -1.56 8.59 -8.33
CA LEU A 343 -2.96 8.99 -8.55
C LEU A 343 -3.94 7.85 -8.32
N ILE A 344 -3.58 6.63 -8.73
CA ILE A 344 -4.37 5.42 -8.45
C ILE A 344 -4.54 5.23 -6.95
N PHE A 345 -3.44 5.33 -6.19
CA PHE A 345 -3.49 5.17 -4.75
C PHE A 345 -4.35 6.25 -4.08
N VAL A 346 -4.21 7.51 -4.50
CA VAL A 346 -5.05 8.62 -4.00
C VAL A 346 -6.52 8.38 -4.32
N SER A 347 -6.84 7.95 -5.54
CA SER A 347 -8.21 7.57 -5.91
C SER A 347 -8.74 6.46 -5.01
N GLY A 348 -7.94 5.43 -4.75
CA GLY A 348 -8.30 4.34 -3.86
C GLY A 348 -8.56 4.79 -2.43
N GLN A 349 -7.77 5.73 -1.89
CA GLN A 349 -8.00 6.28 -0.55
C GLN A 349 -9.28 7.12 -0.47
N VAL A 350 -9.54 7.97 -1.46
CA VAL A 350 -10.79 8.74 -1.53
C VAL A 350 -12.00 7.79 -1.61
N GLN A 351 -11.93 6.77 -2.45
CA GLN A 351 -12.99 5.75 -2.56
C GLN A 351 -13.13 4.94 -1.25
N SER A 352 -12.02 4.66 -0.55
CA SER A 352 -12.04 3.96 0.75
C SER A 352 -12.85 4.72 1.78
N VAL A 353 -12.66 6.04 1.90
CA VAL A 353 -13.44 6.88 2.82
C VAL A 353 -14.92 6.85 2.47
N VAL A 354 -15.26 7.00 1.19
CA VAL A 354 -16.66 6.94 0.72
C VAL A 354 -17.28 5.57 1.05
N TYR A 355 -16.57 4.47 0.81
CA TYR A 355 -17.08 3.13 1.06
C TYR A 355 -17.24 2.86 2.56
N ILE A 356 -16.27 3.23 3.41
CA ILE A 356 -16.39 3.05 4.86
C ILE A 356 -17.62 3.79 5.39
N VAL A 357 -17.80 5.06 5.02
CA VAL A 357 -18.98 5.85 5.45
C VAL A 357 -20.27 5.23 4.93
N LEU A 358 -20.33 4.86 3.64
CA LEU A 358 -21.50 4.20 3.06
C LEU A 358 -21.83 2.90 3.80
N LEU A 359 -20.86 2.04 4.04
CA LEU A 359 -21.06 0.76 4.72
C LEU A 359 -21.51 0.95 6.17
N GLN A 360 -20.93 1.91 6.89
CA GLN A 360 -21.34 2.23 8.26
C GLN A 360 -22.75 2.83 8.31
N THR A 361 -23.13 3.74 7.41
CA THR A 361 -24.50 4.30 7.37
C THR A 361 -25.58 3.26 7.03
N LEU A 362 -25.21 2.20 6.32
CA LEU A 362 -26.12 1.09 5.99
C LEU A 362 -26.27 0.08 7.13
N THR A 363 -25.46 0.17 8.19
CA THR A 363 -25.63 -0.67 9.36
C THR A 363 -26.90 -0.27 10.12
N LYS A 364 -27.64 -1.27 10.62
CA LYS A 364 -28.84 -1.06 11.44
C LYS A 364 -28.60 -1.57 12.85
N PRO A 365 -28.93 -0.81 13.91
CA PRO A 365 -28.85 -1.31 15.28
C PRO A 365 -29.81 -2.48 15.46
N ILE A 366 -29.35 -3.54 16.12
CA ILE A 366 -30.13 -4.72 16.50
C ILE A 366 -30.25 -4.74 18.02
N THR A 367 -31.47 -4.86 18.53
CA THR A 367 -31.77 -4.79 19.97
C THR A 367 -31.36 -6.05 20.73
N GLU A 368 -31.38 -7.23 20.10
CA GLU A 368 -30.97 -8.48 20.74
C GLU A 368 -30.30 -9.43 19.75
N SER A 369 -29.04 -9.77 20.03
CA SER A 369 -28.32 -10.87 19.40
C SER A 369 -27.75 -11.72 20.55
N PRO A 370 -28.31 -12.91 20.84
CA PRO A 370 -27.80 -13.76 21.92
C PRO A 370 -26.41 -14.34 21.63
N LEU A 371 -25.85 -14.06 20.44
CA LEU A 371 -24.58 -14.61 19.97
C LEU A 371 -23.49 -13.54 19.79
N SER A 372 -23.77 -12.24 19.96
CA SER A 372 -22.77 -11.21 19.65
C SER A 372 -21.78 -11.04 20.79
N THR A 373 -20.49 -11.12 20.46
CA THR A 373 -19.37 -10.79 21.36
C THR A 373 -19.04 -9.30 21.36
N CYS A 374 -19.83 -8.48 20.66
CA CYS A 374 -19.59 -7.05 20.52
C CYS A 374 -20.01 -6.29 21.77
N GLY A 375 -19.32 -5.17 22.02
CA GLY A 375 -19.68 -4.23 23.08
C GLY A 375 -21.05 -3.56 22.83
N ASP A 376 -21.24 -2.37 23.42
CA ASP A 376 -22.56 -1.77 23.69
C ASP A 376 -23.47 -1.46 22.47
N ALA A 377 -23.01 -1.62 21.21
CA ALA A 377 -23.83 -1.43 20.02
C ALA A 377 -23.70 -2.57 19.01
N VAL A 378 -24.73 -3.42 18.92
CA VAL A 378 -24.82 -4.53 17.96
C VAL A 378 -25.38 -4.01 16.62
N LEU A 379 -24.55 -3.98 15.58
CA LEU A 379 -24.89 -3.44 14.26
C LEU A 379 -25.02 -4.54 13.19
N SER A 380 -26.12 -4.53 12.42
CA SER A 380 -26.33 -5.49 11.33
C SER A 380 -25.39 -5.22 10.15
N TRP A 381 -24.48 -6.15 9.88
CA TRP A 381 -23.53 -6.08 8.76
C TRP A 381 -24.03 -6.73 7.46
N LYS A 382 -25.23 -7.31 7.43
CA LYS A 382 -25.74 -8.05 6.26
C LYS A 382 -25.84 -7.19 5.00
N VAL A 383 -26.48 -6.03 5.09
CA VAL A 383 -26.65 -5.12 3.95
C VAL A 383 -25.31 -4.51 3.51
N PRO A 384 -24.47 -3.98 4.42
CA PRO A 384 -23.13 -3.52 4.07
C PRO A 384 -22.31 -4.56 3.30
N MET A 385 -22.28 -5.80 3.78
CA MET A 385 -21.51 -6.87 3.13
C MET A 385 -21.97 -7.17 1.69
N MET A 386 -23.29 -7.18 1.45
CA MET A 386 -23.85 -7.35 0.11
C MET A 386 -23.56 -6.14 -0.78
N VAL A 387 -23.61 -4.93 -0.25
CA VAL A 387 -23.28 -3.70 -0.99
C VAL A 387 -21.80 -3.68 -1.36
N MET A 388 -20.90 -4.06 -0.45
CA MET A 388 -19.46 -4.16 -0.74
C MET A 388 -19.17 -5.17 -1.85
N ALA A 389 -19.78 -6.36 -1.80
CA ALA A 389 -19.66 -7.37 -2.84
C ALA A 389 -20.26 -6.90 -4.19
N GLY A 390 -21.40 -6.20 -4.14
CA GLY A 390 -22.04 -5.60 -5.31
C GLY A 390 -21.19 -4.52 -5.97
N LEU A 391 -20.63 -3.59 -5.19
CA LEU A 391 -19.72 -2.56 -5.68
C LEU A 391 -18.48 -3.19 -6.32
N SER A 392 -17.85 -4.16 -5.64
CA SER A 392 -16.72 -4.92 -6.20
C SER A 392 -17.09 -5.56 -7.56
N SER A 393 -18.27 -6.16 -7.65
CA SER A 393 -18.75 -6.79 -8.88
C SER A 393 -18.97 -5.79 -10.02
N VAL A 394 -19.60 -4.64 -9.73
CA VAL A 394 -19.82 -3.59 -10.73
C VAL A 394 -18.50 -3.08 -11.29
N PHE A 395 -17.53 -2.73 -10.43
CA PHE A 395 -16.24 -2.21 -10.90
C PHE A 395 -15.41 -3.26 -11.62
N THR A 396 -15.43 -4.53 -11.18
CA THR A 396 -14.77 -5.62 -11.88
C THR A 396 -15.40 -5.86 -13.26
N CYS A 397 -16.74 -5.89 -13.37
CA CYS A 397 -17.42 -6.01 -14.66
C CYS A 397 -17.09 -4.83 -15.59
N CYS A 398 -17.11 -3.59 -15.08
CA CYS A 398 -16.70 -2.41 -15.82
C CYS A 398 -15.25 -2.53 -16.32
N PHE A 399 -14.34 -3.02 -15.48
CA PHE A 399 -12.95 -3.24 -15.88
C PHE A 399 -12.84 -4.31 -16.98
N LEU A 400 -13.52 -5.44 -16.83
CA LEU A 400 -13.49 -6.52 -17.83
C LEU A 400 -13.99 -6.07 -19.20
N VAL A 401 -15.08 -5.30 -19.23
CA VAL A 401 -15.75 -4.85 -20.47
C VAL A 401 -15.01 -3.68 -21.12
N PHE A 402 -14.66 -2.65 -20.35
CA PHE A 402 -14.19 -1.38 -20.91
C PHE A 402 -12.67 -1.25 -20.92
N PHE A 403 -11.93 -2.04 -20.13
CA PHE A 403 -10.48 -1.93 -20.10
C PHE A 403 -9.85 -2.68 -21.28
N GLN A 404 -9.47 -1.88 -22.29
CA GLN A 404 -8.59 -2.27 -23.37
C GLN A 404 -7.41 -1.29 -23.40
N THR A 405 -6.21 -1.80 -23.21
CA THR A 405 -4.99 -1.00 -23.26
C THR A 405 -3.99 -1.62 -24.21
N ARG A 406 -3.24 -0.74 -24.87
CA ARG A 406 -2.04 -1.08 -25.63
C ARG A 406 -0.83 -0.92 -24.71
N TYR A 407 0.17 -1.80 -24.81
CA TYR A 407 1.39 -1.73 -23.98
C TYR A 407 2.35 -0.68 -24.53
N ARG A 408 2.05 0.61 -24.29
CA ARG A 408 2.73 1.73 -24.95
C ARG A 408 4.22 1.82 -24.62
N ARG A 409 4.62 1.49 -23.39
CA ARG A 409 6.02 1.50 -22.99
C ARG A 409 6.78 0.33 -23.60
N LEU A 410 6.23 -0.88 -23.50
CA LEU A 410 6.82 -2.08 -24.12
C LEU A 410 7.03 -1.91 -25.63
N GLU A 411 6.08 -1.30 -26.33
CA GLU A 411 6.20 -0.96 -27.76
C GLU A 411 7.29 0.09 -28.02
N ALA A 412 7.41 1.11 -27.16
CA ALA A 412 8.48 2.11 -27.26
C ALA A 412 9.87 1.50 -27.01
N GLU A 413 9.98 0.54 -26.09
CA GLU A 413 11.20 -0.19 -25.79
C GLU A 413 11.60 -1.12 -26.95
N GLU A 414 10.65 -1.81 -27.58
CA GLU A 414 10.88 -2.61 -28.79
C GLU A 414 11.36 -1.75 -29.97
N GLN A 415 10.75 -0.58 -30.17
CA GLN A 415 11.15 0.36 -31.23
C GLN A 415 12.56 0.93 -31.01
N ALA A 416 12.91 1.29 -29.77
CA ALA A 416 14.25 1.74 -29.42
C ALA A 416 15.30 0.65 -29.67
N ALA A 417 15.03 -0.59 -29.27
CA ALA A 417 15.93 -1.72 -29.49
C ALA A 417 16.15 -2.03 -30.98
N TYR A 418 15.10 -1.87 -31.81
CA TYR A 418 15.21 -2.01 -33.26
C TYR A 418 16.07 -0.89 -33.88
N GLY A 419 15.86 0.37 -33.49
CA GLY A 419 16.64 1.50 -33.99
C GLY A 419 18.13 1.42 -33.64
N THR A 420 18.48 0.89 -32.46
CA THR A 420 19.89 0.65 -32.08
C THR A 420 20.53 -0.46 -32.92
N ARG A 421 19.77 -1.51 -33.28
CA ARG A 421 20.26 -2.58 -34.16
C ARG A 421 20.50 -2.08 -35.59
N GLU A 422 19.58 -1.30 -36.14
CA GLU A 422 19.75 -0.68 -37.47
C GLU A 422 20.96 0.25 -37.53
N ASN A 423 21.18 1.06 -36.50
CA ASN A 423 22.36 1.94 -36.41
C ASN A 423 23.67 1.15 -36.29
N ASN A 424 23.68 0.02 -35.56
CA ASN A 424 24.86 -0.84 -35.49
C ASN A 424 25.13 -1.56 -36.81
N ASP A 425 24.10 -2.02 -37.52
CA ASP A 425 24.27 -2.67 -38.83
C ASP A 425 24.72 -1.68 -39.93
N THR A 426 24.23 -0.43 -39.90
CA THR A 426 24.73 0.64 -40.78
C THR A 426 26.17 1.04 -40.46
N THR A 427 26.52 1.20 -39.18
CA THR A 427 27.91 1.53 -38.79
C THR A 427 28.90 0.41 -39.15
N THR A 428 28.48 -0.86 -39.02
CA THR A 428 29.30 -2.01 -39.40
C THR A 428 29.47 -2.12 -40.92
N SER A 429 28.43 -1.78 -41.71
CA SER A 429 28.53 -1.77 -43.17
C SER A 429 29.39 -0.61 -43.70
N TYR A 430 29.42 0.56 -43.05
CA TYR A 430 30.39 1.61 -43.39
C TYR A 430 31.84 1.20 -43.09
N GLN A 431 32.10 0.46 -42.01
CA GLN A 431 33.46 -0.02 -41.70
C GLN A 431 33.95 -1.17 -42.61
N ILE A 432 33.05 -1.91 -43.26
CA ILE A 432 33.41 -2.97 -44.22
C ILE A 432 33.71 -2.40 -45.62
N VAL A 433 33.25 -1.17 -45.93
CA VAL A 433 33.49 -0.52 -47.23
C VAL A 433 34.80 0.31 -47.24
N GLU A 434 35.38 0.60 -46.07
CA GLU A 434 36.66 1.35 -45.93
C GLU A 434 37.92 0.48 -45.74
N ASN A 435 37.81 -0.85 -45.85
CA ASN A 435 38.95 -1.78 -45.94
C ASN A 435 38.91 -2.53 -47.27
#